data_AF-A0A970RH16-F1
#
_entry.id   AF-A0A970RH16-F1
#
_cell.length_a   1.000
_cell.length_b   1.000
_cell.length_c   1.000
_cell.angle_alpha   90.00
_cell.angle_beta   90.00
_cell.angle_gamma   90.00
#
_symmetry.space_group_name_H-M   'P 1'
#
loop_
_entity.id
_entity.type
_entity.pdbx_description
1 polymer ?
#
loop_
_entity_poly.entity_id
_entity_poly.type
_entity_poly.pdbx_seq_one_letter_code
_entity_poly.pdbx_strand_id
1 'polypeptide(L)'
;GVSKGKSLFIEPGSLSVHPITAGGEVGEDTYTLDPGQTAVITGKIRYDAPEGDEESGLLHVSVYLRDHTGIVSHRIVPLLEKGRERTIRMFYTASESGGPIPLRMIVTSDFFPAANDSDPDARSAARTLNDNGGSGCSSAAFSPAAVLILMPLVLLRKH
;
A
#
# COMPACT_ATOMS: atom_id res chain seq x y z
N GLY A 1 2.67 28.61 -1.09
CA GLY A 1 3.10 27.21 -1.19
C GLY A 1 1.87 26.38 -1.42
N VAL A 2 1.91 25.39 -2.31
CA VAL A 2 0.78 24.47 -2.53
C VAL A 2 0.58 23.70 -1.23
N SER A 3 -0.60 23.80 -0.59
CA SER A 3 -0.86 23.03 0.62
C SER A 3 -0.87 21.55 0.21
N LYS A 4 0.03 20.75 0.78
CA LYS A 4 -0.07 19.30 0.65
C LYS A 4 -1.39 18.89 1.32
N GLY A 5 -2.27 18.22 0.58
CA GLY A 5 -3.58 17.79 1.07
C GLY A 5 -3.48 16.77 2.21
N LYS A 6 -4.62 16.19 2.58
CA LYS A 6 -4.69 15.06 3.50
C LYS A 6 -4.00 13.85 2.87
N SER A 7 -3.16 13.12 3.60
CA SER A 7 -2.33 12.06 3.02
C SER A 7 -2.03 10.92 3.99
N LEU A 8 -2.08 9.69 3.49
CA LEU A 8 -1.61 8.50 4.21
C LEU A 8 -0.17 8.17 3.82
N PHE A 9 0.58 7.68 4.79
CA PHE A 9 1.97 7.28 4.61
C PHE A 9 2.23 5.93 5.29
N ILE A 10 3.11 5.15 4.66
CA ILE A 10 3.80 4.01 5.28
C ILE A 10 5.25 4.44 5.44
N GLU A 11 5.74 4.45 6.68
CA GLU A 11 7.08 4.94 7.00
C GLU A 11 8.14 4.06 6.30
N PRO A 12 9.08 4.64 5.54
CA PRO A 12 10.14 3.87 4.87
C PRO A 12 10.95 3.04 5.87
N GLY A 13 11.30 1.81 5.51
CA GLY A 13 12.06 0.91 6.38
C GLY A 13 11.34 0.45 7.65
N SER A 14 10.06 0.81 7.85
CA SER A 14 9.29 0.37 9.02
C SER A 14 8.68 -1.02 8.89
N LEU A 15 8.73 -1.62 7.71
CA LEU A 15 8.14 -2.92 7.44
C LEU A 15 9.09 -4.04 7.87
N SER A 16 8.57 -5.02 8.62
CA SER A 16 9.34 -6.18 9.06
C SER A 16 8.48 -7.45 9.07
N VAL A 17 9.13 -8.61 9.01
CA VAL A 17 8.51 -9.94 9.05
C VAL A 17 9.15 -10.74 10.16
N HIS A 18 8.37 -11.09 11.17
CA HIS A 18 8.83 -11.92 12.26
C HIS A 18 8.12 -13.28 12.23
N PRO A 19 8.80 -14.38 11.92
CA PRO A 19 8.21 -15.71 11.90
C PRO A 19 7.72 -16.09 13.30
N ILE A 20 6.63 -16.83 13.37
CA ILE A 20 6.13 -17.44 14.60
C ILE A 20 6.70 -18.84 14.67
N THR A 21 7.44 -19.14 15.72
CA THR A 21 8.02 -20.46 15.94
C THR A 21 6.93 -21.48 16.28
N ALA A 22 7.26 -22.78 16.23
CA ALA A 22 6.34 -23.84 16.66
C ALA A 22 5.92 -23.70 18.14
N GLY A 23 6.74 -23.04 18.98
CA GLY A 23 6.43 -22.72 20.37
C GLY A 23 5.54 -21.48 20.57
N GLY A 24 5.17 -20.78 19.48
CA GLY A 24 4.38 -19.54 19.53
C GLY A 24 5.20 -18.27 19.78
N GLU A 25 6.53 -18.38 19.80
CA GLU A 25 7.42 -17.23 19.99
C GLU A 25 7.58 -16.44 18.70
N VAL A 26 7.81 -15.12 18.82
CA VAL A 26 8.09 -14.25 17.69
C VAL A 26 9.60 -14.22 17.45
N GLY A 27 10.03 -14.71 16.30
CA GLY A 27 11.43 -14.76 15.89
C GLY A 27 11.99 -13.44 15.37
N GLU A 28 13.25 -13.49 14.95
CA GLU A 28 13.96 -12.36 14.34
C GLU A 28 13.40 -11.98 12.97
N ASP A 29 13.68 -10.75 12.55
CA ASP A 29 13.25 -10.26 11.24
C ASP A 29 13.84 -11.11 10.09
N THR A 30 13.02 -11.43 9.10
CA THR A 30 13.40 -12.32 7.99
C THR A 30 12.85 -11.87 6.64
N TYR A 31 13.47 -12.37 5.58
CA TYR A 31 13.08 -12.11 4.18
C TYR A 31 12.41 -13.33 3.52
N THR A 32 12.42 -14.46 4.23
CA THR A 32 11.95 -15.76 3.75
C THR A 32 11.19 -16.48 4.86
N LEU A 33 10.18 -17.27 4.48
CA LEU A 33 9.44 -18.14 5.40
C LEU A 33 9.48 -19.58 4.91
N ASP A 34 9.49 -20.51 5.86
CA ASP A 34 9.30 -21.93 5.58
C ASP A 34 7.87 -22.19 5.05
N PRO A 35 7.66 -23.32 4.33
CA PRO A 35 6.33 -23.76 3.92
C PRO A 35 5.28 -23.70 5.03
N GLY A 36 4.17 -23.01 4.79
CA GLY A 36 3.06 -22.88 5.74
C GLY A 36 3.39 -22.11 7.03
N GLN A 37 4.59 -21.53 7.16
CA GLN A 37 4.98 -20.80 8.36
C GLN A 37 4.19 -19.51 8.48
N THR A 38 3.67 -19.26 9.68
CA THR A 38 2.98 -18.00 10.00
C THR A 38 3.99 -16.98 10.52
N ALA A 39 3.78 -15.71 10.18
CA ALA A 39 4.58 -14.60 10.61
C ALA A 39 3.72 -13.41 11.04
N VAL A 40 4.28 -12.60 11.92
CA VAL A 40 3.79 -11.26 12.24
C VAL A 40 4.47 -10.27 11.30
N ILE A 41 3.66 -9.60 10.50
CA ILE A 41 4.08 -8.48 9.66
C ILE A 41 3.85 -7.19 10.44
N THR A 42 4.87 -6.37 10.56
CA THR A 42 4.75 -5.05 11.19
C THR A 42 5.01 -3.92 10.20
N GLY A 43 4.49 -2.74 10.51
CA GLY A 43 4.67 -1.53 9.72
C GLY A 43 4.23 -0.31 10.50
N LYS A 44 4.78 0.86 10.19
CA LYS A 44 4.31 2.12 10.76
C LYS A 44 3.54 2.91 9.71
N ILE A 45 2.34 3.33 10.08
CA ILE A 45 1.48 4.17 9.25
C ILE A 45 1.29 5.54 9.89
N ARG A 46 1.11 6.57 9.08
CA ARG A 46 0.89 7.95 9.53
C ARG A 46 -0.11 8.64 8.63
N TYR A 47 -0.85 9.58 9.22
CA TYR A 47 -1.78 10.46 8.51
C TYR A 47 -1.30 11.90 8.65
N ASP A 48 -1.18 12.61 7.53
CA ASP A 48 -0.87 14.04 7.48
C ASP A 48 -2.06 14.83 6.94
N ALA A 49 -2.13 16.08 7.38
CA ALA A 49 -3.10 17.05 6.90
C ALA A 49 -2.45 18.45 6.82
N PRO A 50 -3.03 19.41 6.09
CA PRO A 50 -2.57 20.80 6.08
C PRO A 50 -2.48 21.42 7.48
N GLU A 51 -1.62 22.42 7.67
CA GLU A 51 -1.62 23.25 8.89
C GLU A 51 -2.95 24.02 9.02
N GLY A 52 -3.51 24.09 10.23
CA GLY A 52 -4.80 24.73 10.51
C GLY A 52 -6.03 23.83 10.34
N ASP A 53 -5.84 22.59 9.89
CA ASP A 53 -6.88 21.56 9.93
C ASP A 53 -6.97 21.01 11.37
N GLU A 54 -7.80 21.66 12.19
CA GLU A 54 -8.01 21.33 13.61
C GLU A 54 -8.94 20.13 13.83
N GLU A 55 -9.53 19.59 12.77
CA GLU A 55 -10.31 18.36 12.86
C GLU A 55 -9.37 17.17 13.10
N SER A 56 -9.09 16.88 14.38
CA SER A 56 -8.70 15.54 14.84
C SER A 56 -9.88 14.59 14.63
N GLY A 57 -10.12 14.25 13.37
CA GLY A 57 -11.10 13.25 12.98
C GLY A 57 -10.53 11.86 13.21
N LEU A 58 -11.37 10.95 13.73
CA LEU A 58 -11.07 9.53 13.71
C LEU A 58 -11.07 9.06 12.25
N LEU A 59 -9.88 8.84 11.68
CA LEU A 59 -9.71 8.28 10.36
C LEU A 59 -9.78 6.75 10.42
N HIS A 60 -10.76 6.18 9.72
CA HIS A 60 -10.83 4.74 9.52
C HIS A 60 -9.90 4.36 8.38
N VAL A 61 -8.85 3.61 8.72
CA VAL A 61 -7.85 3.17 7.75
C VAL A 61 -7.92 1.66 7.58
N SER A 62 -8.16 1.21 6.36
CA SER A 62 -8.01 -0.20 6.00
C SER A 62 -6.57 -0.47 5.60
N VAL A 63 -5.98 -1.48 6.23
CA VAL A 63 -4.66 -1.99 5.88
C VAL A 63 -4.79 -3.40 5.34
N TYR A 64 -4.24 -3.62 4.17
CA TYR A 64 -4.21 -4.89 3.47
C TYR A 64 -2.77 -5.37 3.33
N LEU A 65 -2.59 -6.68 3.48
CA LEU A 65 -1.42 -7.37 2.97
C LEU A 65 -1.83 -8.08 1.69
N ARG A 66 -1.01 -7.90 0.66
CA ARG A 66 -1.18 -8.53 -0.64
C ARG A 66 0.08 -9.30 -0.98
N ASP A 67 -0.08 -10.49 -1.52
CA ASP A 67 0.98 -11.25 -2.16
C ASP A 67 0.67 -11.44 -3.67
N HIS A 68 1.37 -12.37 -4.31
CA HIS A 68 1.13 -12.73 -5.71
C HIS A 68 -0.24 -13.40 -5.97
N THR A 69 -0.87 -14.01 -4.97
CA THR A 69 -2.17 -14.69 -5.10
C THR A 69 -3.35 -13.73 -4.88
N GLY A 70 -3.17 -12.68 -4.06
CA GLY A 70 -4.22 -11.71 -3.77
C GLY A 70 -4.08 -11.07 -2.40
N ILE A 71 -5.22 -10.64 -1.84
CA ILE A 71 -5.27 -10.11 -0.47
C ILE A 71 -5.23 -11.29 0.51
N VAL A 72 -4.20 -11.31 1.35
CA VAL A 72 -3.93 -12.39 2.31
C VAL A 72 -4.22 -12.00 3.76
N SER A 73 -4.37 -10.69 4.02
CA SER A 73 -4.69 -10.18 5.35
C SER A 73 -5.35 -8.81 5.25
N HIS A 74 -6.28 -8.51 6.16
CA HIS A 74 -6.94 -7.21 6.24
C HIS A 74 -7.16 -6.82 7.70
N ARG A 75 -6.95 -5.53 8.01
CA ARG A 75 -7.17 -4.95 9.32
C ARG A 75 -7.64 -3.51 9.19
N ILE A 76 -8.61 -3.13 10.03
CA ILE A 76 -9.01 -1.72 10.18
C ILE A 76 -8.25 -1.13 11.37
N VAL A 77 -7.68 0.06 11.17
CA VAL A 77 -6.89 0.78 12.16
C VAL A 77 -7.47 2.19 12.33
N PRO A 78 -7.87 2.56 13.56
CA PRO A 78 -8.23 3.93 13.87
C PRO A 78 -6.98 4.80 13.96
N LEU A 79 -6.93 5.91 13.20
CA LEU A 79 -5.95 6.98 13.38
C LEU A 79 -6.66 8.22 13.89
N LEU A 80 -6.23 8.75 15.03
CA LEU A 80 -6.92 9.87 15.71
C LEU A 80 -6.19 11.20 15.58
N GLU A 81 -4.92 11.18 15.21
CA GLU A 81 -4.04 12.33 15.40
C GLU A 81 -3.13 12.52 14.17
N LYS A 82 -3.15 13.74 13.63
CA LYS A 82 -2.28 14.20 12.55
C LYS A 82 -0.81 14.06 12.95
N GLY A 83 0.01 13.55 12.04
CA GLY A 83 1.47 13.46 12.19
C GLY A 83 1.94 12.36 13.14
N ARG A 84 1.05 11.66 13.85
CA ARG A 84 1.45 10.55 14.73
C ARG A 84 1.54 9.24 13.97
N GLU A 85 2.66 8.55 14.17
CA GLU A 85 2.86 7.20 13.68
C GLU A 85 2.08 6.18 14.52
N ARG A 86 1.56 5.15 13.85
CA ARG A 86 0.96 3.99 14.48
C ARG A 86 1.63 2.72 13.97
N THR A 87 2.20 1.94 14.88
CA THR A 87 2.66 0.59 14.56
C THR A 87 1.46 -0.34 14.39
N ILE A 88 1.37 -0.97 13.23
CA ILE A 88 0.40 -2.01 12.93
C ILE A 88 1.06 -3.38 12.96
N ARG A 89 0.27 -4.39 13.31
CA ARG A 89 0.68 -5.79 13.34
C ARG A 89 -0.39 -6.62 12.66
N MET A 90 -0.01 -7.46 11.72
CA MET A 90 -0.90 -8.30 10.94
C MET A 90 -0.29 -9.69 10.81
N PHE A 91 -1.13 -10.71 10.66
CA PHE A 91 -0.64 -12.06 10.40
C PHE A 91 -0.58 -12.33 8.90
N TYR A 92 0.42 -13.10 8.50
CA TYR A 92 0.56 -13.69 7.17
C TYR A 92 1.03 -15.14 7.34
N THR A 93 0.51 -16.04 6.52
CA THR A 93 0.96 -17.43 6.45
C THR A 93 1.51 -17.68 5.06
N ALA A 94 2.75 -18.16 4.99
CA ALA A 94 3.41 -18.47 3.74
C ALA A 94 2.68 -19.60 3.00
N SER A 95 2.86 -19.65 1.68
CA SER A 95 2.35 -20.76 0.87
C SER A 95 3.00 -22.09 1.26
N GLU A 96 2.43 -23.20 0.79
CA GLU A 96 2.97 -24.56 0.96
C GLU A 96 4.34 -24.75 0.28
N SER A 97 4.77 -23.84 -0.58
CA SER A 97 6.11 -23.85 -1.17
C SER A 97 7.14 -23.06 -0.35
N GLY A 98 6.69 -22.24 0.60
CA GLY A 98 7.54 -21.27 1.31
C GLY A 98 8.26 -20.30 0.37
N GLY A 99 9.37 -19.76 0.85
CA GLY A 99 10.32 -18.97 0.07
C GLY A 99 10.33 -17.47 0.40
N PRO A 100 10.84 -16.64 -0.53
CA PRO A 100 10.85 -15.18 -0.38
C PRO A 100 9.45 -14.63 -0.17
N ILE A 101 9.36 -13.51 0.53
CA ILE A 101 8.10 -12.90 0.93
C ILE A 101 7.80 -11.70 0.02
N PRO A 102 7.03 -11.84 -1.08
CA PRO A 102 6.70 -10.74 -1.99
C PRO A 102 5.53 -9.92 -1.45
N LEU A 103 5.49 -9.64 -0.15
CA LEU A 103 4.36 -8.97 0.47
C LEU A 103 4.38 -7.48 0.15
N ARG A 104 3.20 -6.96 -0.17
CA ARG A 104 2.92 -5.54 -0.31
C ARG A 104 1.88 -5.14 0.72
N MET A 105 2.24 -4.17 1.55
CA MET A 105 1.31 -3.50 2.44
C MET A 105 0.62 -2.37 1.67
N ILE A 106 -0.70 -2.30 1.77
CA ILE A 106 -1.53 -1.27 1.14
C ILE A 106 -2.41 -0.69 2.23
N VAL A 107 -2.37 0.63 2.37
CA VAL A 107 -3.12 1.40 3.37
C VAL A 107 -4.05 2.32 2.61
N THR A 108 -5.33 2.36 2.97
CA THR A 108 -6.33 3.18 2.28
C THR A 108 -7.38 3.71 3.26
N SER A 109 -8.01 4.85 2.94
CA SER A 109 -9.15 5.38 3.68
C SER A 109 -10.21 5.97 2.74
N ASP A 110 -11.47 5.75 3.06
CA ASP A 110 -12.66 6.23 2.37
C ASP A 110 -13.28 7.48 3.02
N PHE A 111 -12.77 7.91 4.17
CA PHE A 111 -13.36 8.98 5.00
C PHE A 111 -13.22 10.40 4.42
N PHE A 112 -12.74 10.56 3.19
CA PHE A 112 -12.61 11.88 2.56
C PHE A 112 -13.77 12.08 1.56
N PRO A 113 -14.78 12.91 1.86
CA PRO A 113 -15.80 13.27 0.88
C PRO A 113 -15.11 13.94 -0.32
N ALA A 114 -15.39 13.47 -1.53
CA ALA A 114 -14.74 13.97 -2.76
C ALA A 114 -14.84 15.50 -2.95
N ALA A 115 -15.84 16.15 -2.35
CA ALA A 115 -16.03 17.59 -2.41
C ALA A 115 -14.95 18.39 -1.66
N ASN A 116 -14.27 17.77 -0.67
CA ASN A 116 -13.28 18.42 0.20
C ASN A 116 -11.89 17.79 0.06
N ASP A 117 -11.68 16.96 -0.95
CA ASP A 117 -10.44 16.24 -1.15
C ASP A 117 -9.70 16.73 -2.40
N SER A 118 -8.67 17.53 -2.16
CA SER A 118 -7.81 18.07 -3.20
C SER A 118 -6.84 17.04 -3.80
N ASP A 119 -6.65 15.87 -3.15
CA ASP A 119 -5.72 14.83 -3.61
C ASP A 119 -6.24 13.40 -3.31
N PRO A 120 -7.12 12.86 -4.17
CA PRO A 120 -7.67 11.50 -4.01
C PRO A 120 -6.64 10.37 -4.04
N ASP A 121 -5.49 10.57 -4.69
CA ASP A 121 -4.44 9.54 -4.74
C ASP A 121 -3.73 9.43 -3.39
N ALA A 122 -3.63 10.52 -2.64
CA ALA A 122 -3.02 10.54 -1.31
C ALA A 122 -3.84 9.81 -0.22
N ARG A 123 -5.06 9.35 -0.54
CA ARG A 123 -5.87 8.49 0.34
C ARG A 123 -5.32 7.08 0.47
N SER A 124 -4.36 6.72 -0.38
CA SER A 124 -3.77 5.38 -0.38
C SER A 124 -2.25 5.45 -0.40
N ALA A 125 -1.62 4.59 0.39
CA ALA A 125 -0.18 4.39 0.39
C ALA A 125 0.10 2.89 0.24
N ALA A 126 1.18 2.55 -0.45
CA ALA A 126 1.58 1.16 -0.57
C ALA A 126 3.09 1.02 -0.59
N ARG A 127 3.58 -0.03 0.07
CA ARG A 127 5.00 -0.39 0.05
C ARG A 127 5.17 -1.90 0.01
N THR A 128 6.12 -2.33 -0.79
CA THR A 128 6.58 -3.71 -0.83
C THR A 128 7.58 -3.90 0.31
N LEU A 129 7.49 -5.02 1.00
CA LEU A 129 8.46 -5.40 2.00
C LEU A 129 9.83 -5.57 1.33
N ASN A 130 10.88 -5.10 2.02
CA ASN A 130 12.27 -5.24 1.58
C ASN A 130 12.67 -4.38 0.36
N ASP A 131 11.83 -3.42 -0.02
CA ASP A 131 12.22 -2.38 -0.97
C ASP A 131 13.10 -1.34 -0.27
N ASN A 132 14.42 -1.56 -0.29
CA ASN A 132 15.43 -0.66 0.29
C ASN A 132 15.65 0.63 -0.54
N GLY A 133 14.84 0.92 -1.55
CA GLY A 133 15.05 2.12 -2.35
C GLY A 133 14.07 2.29 -3.50
N GLY A 134 12.87 2.75 -3.17
CA GLY A 134 11.90 3.22 -4.16
C GLY A 134 11.09 4.37 -3.59
N SER A 135 11.41 5.59 -4.02
CA SER A 135 10.45 6.71 -3.95
C SER A 135 9.14 6.23 -4.54
N GLY A 136 8.10 6.16 -3.71
CA GLY A 136 6.75 5.85 -4.15
C GLY A 136 6.27 6.99 -5.04
N CYS A 137 6.57 6.92 -6.33
CA CYS A 137 5.76 7.60 -7.32
C CYS A 137 4.40 6.93 -7.31
N SER A 138 3.37 7.74 -7.07
CA SER A 138 1.98 7.41 -7.31
C SER A 138 1.86 6.62 -8.61
N SER A 139 1.14 5.52 -8.56
CA SER A 139 0.84 4.71 -9.74
C SER A 139 -0.02 5.54 -10.71
N ALA A 140 0.64 6.33 -11.58
CA ALA A 140 0.04 6.77 -12.82
C ALA A 140 -0.31 5.49 -13.59
N ALA A 141 -1.59 5.32 -13.83
CA ALA A 141 -2.17 4.21 -14.55
C ALA A 141 -1.39 3.93 -15.83
N PHE A 142 -1.16 2.63 -16.09
CA PHE A 142 -0.89 2.15 -17.44
C PHE A 142 -1.99 2.67 -18.36
N SER A 143 -1.72 3.72 -19.11
CA SER A 143 -2.48 4.03 -20.32
C SER A 143 -2.02 3.02 -21.37
N PRO A 144 -2.87 2.08 -21.83
CA PRO A 144 -2.52 1.32 -23.02
C PRO A 144 -2.42 2.32 -24.15
N ALA A 145 -1.22 2.45 -24.72
CA ALA A 145 -0.98 3.24 -25.91
C ALA A 145 -1.99 2.81 -26.98
N ALA A 146 -2.95 3.69 -27.28
CA ALA A 146 -3.72 3.62 -28.49
C ALA A 146 -2.76 3.88 -29.66
N VAL A 147 -2.11 2.81 -30.10
CA VAL A 147 -1.38 2.75 -31.37
C VAL A 147 -2.43 2.90 -32.46
N LEU A 148 -2.72 4.14 -32.86
CA LEU A 148 -3.44 4.44 -34.09
C LEU A 148 -2.55 4.02 -35.26
N ILE A 149 -2.70 2.77 -35.67
CA ILE A 149 -2.17 2.23 -36.93
C ILE A 149 -2.86 3.00 -38.06
N LEU A 150 -2.11 3.92 -38.66
CA LEU A 150 -2.53 4.71 -39.81
C LEU A 150 -1.90 4.09 -41.06
N MET A 151 -2.67 3.30 -41.81
CA MET A 151 -2.42 2.91 -43.20
C MET A 151 -3.70 2.34 -43.82
N PRO A 152 -3.87 2.31 -45.16
CA PRO A 152 -3.39 3.23 -46.20
C PRO A 152 -4.56 3.69 -47.10
N LEU A 153 -4.52 4.91 -47.65
CA LEU A 153 -5.45 5.36 -48.68
C LEU A 153 -4.74 5.39 -50.04
N VAL A 154 -4.69 4.22 -50.66
CA VAL A 154 -4.33 4.08 -52.07
C VAL A 154 -5.32 3.11 -52.73
N LEU A 155 -6.00 3.64 -53.76
CA LEU A 155 -6.74 2.98 -54.85
C LEU A 155 -8.17 2.48 -54.58
N LEU A 156 -9.20 3.10 -55.20
CA LEU A 156 -9.68 2.76 -56.55
C LEU A 156 -11.02 3.44 -56.92
N ARG A 157 -11.03 4.11 -58.10
CA ARG A 157 -12.11 4.20 -59.13
C ARG A 157 -13.48 4.81 -58.74
N LYS A 158 -14.21 5.54 -59.59
CA LYS A 158 -14.43 5.41 -61.04
C LYS A 158 -15.27 6.61 -61.52
N HIS A 159 -14.88 7.25 -62.62
CA HIS A 159 -15.68 7.67 -63.80
C HIS A 159 -15.03 8.86 -64.51
#